data_AF-A0A354T7R3-F1
#
_entry.id   AF-A0A354T7R3-F1
#
_cell.length_a   1.000
_cell.length_b   1.000
_cell.length_c   1.000
_cell.angle_alpha   90.00
_cell.angle_beta   90.00
_cell.angle_gamma   90.00
#
_symmetry.space_group_name_H-M   'P 1'
#
loop_
_entity.id
_entity.type
_entity.pdbx_description
1 polymer ?
#
loop_
_entity_poly.entity_id
_entity_poly.type
_entity_poly.pdbx_seq_one_letter_code
_entity_poly.pdbx_strand_id
1 'polypeptide(L)'
;MAKNKSNRLPLLEDVNDLEQPASAVIWRDDPAKAKSALENSAVADPAAHDPLLPRRDAPSPGSTNLRRSHLTYRHLVISIIISVIIGLLVLWAGHRFYEREIAPRLAALAPAMTGVSAEAGVDAAVLAKAEEKIIALQQQIDVLRREQLITQQNTRESLERISAVLNNPQLAPRPAAPATDRPGEARIADAAPTITPTQAEFIQIKERNRLTQYADEAIATGLRKPLSAIVEYLRDPDSKHLHEAAQAEYMRVVRSIQFIQREDPGYRLPVAELFKGQNIREEADVKPEALLKLLADHQQSWEARVRVCFLLLGSTAPETNAKLIAAIKDDPSLEVAKHAQLALEQRIKRRFRIFDIPAIEAWWKSQGN
;
A
#
# COMPACT_ATOMS: atom_id res chain seq x y z
N MET A 1 0.29 66.74 24.21
CA MET A 1 0.59 65.69 23.20
C MET A 1 1.61 64.74 23.79
N ALA A 2 1.15 63.62 24.36
CA ALA A 2 2.00 62.67 25.07
C ALA A 2 1.62 61.24 24.68
N LYS A 3 2.66 60.42 24.52
CA LYS A 3 2.66 59.00 24.16
C LYS A 3 1.85 58.18 25.18
N ASN A 4 1.09 57.21 24.68
CA ASN A 4 0.94 55.93 25.36
C ASN A 4 0.68 54.82 24.33
N LYS A 5 1.69 53.98 24.11
CA LYS A 5 1.55 52.70 23.40
C LYS A 5 1.00 51.70 24.42
N SER A 6 -0.28 51.34 24.27
CA SER A 6 -0.90 50.25 25.02
C SER A 6 -0.72 48.96 24.22
N ASN A 7 0.13 48.06 24.74
CA ASN A 7 0.14 46.65 24.35
C ASN A 7 -1.08 45.98 24.98
N ARG A 8 -2.14 45.77 24.18
CA ARG A 8 -3.18 44.77 24.45
C ARG A 8 -3.48 44.04 23.15
N LEU A 9 -3.10 42.77 23.13
CA LEU A 9 -3.51 41.76 22.15
C LEU A 9 -5.04 41.59 22.21
N PRO A 10 -5.77 41.66 21.09
CA PRO A 10 -7.04 40.98 20.95
C PRO A 10 -6.79 39.55 20.47
N LEU A 11 -7.26 38.59 21.27
CA LEU A 11 -7.48 37.20 20.87
C LEU A 11 -8.59 37.14 19.81
N LEU A 12 -8.47 36.15 18.92
CA LEU A 12 -9.51 35.54 18.07
C LEU A 12 -9.90 36.31 16.80
N GLU A 13 -9.03 36.23 15.81
CA GLU A 13 -9.41 36.03 14.40
C GLU A 13 -8.31 35.19 13.73
N ASP A 14 -8.69 34.36 12.76
CA ASP A 14 -7.89 33.34 12.05
C ASP A 14 -7.69 31.98 12.73
N VAL A 15 -8.79 31.25 12.86
CA VAL A 15 -8.78 29.79 12.69
C VAL A 15 -9.65 29.46 11.47
N ASN A 16 -9.10 29.69 10.28
CA ASN A 16 -9.67 29.09 9.06
C ASN A 16 -8.68 28.84 7.92
N ASP A 17 -7.39 29.12 8.10
CA ASP A 17 -6.38 28.88 7.07
C ASP A 17 -5.31 27.90 7.57
N LEU A 18 -5.68 26.64 7.76
CA LEU A 18 -4.75 25.50 7.83
C LEU A 18 -5.54 24.20 7.92
N GLU A 19 -6.21 23.82 6.83
CA GLU A 19 -6.50 22.41 6.49
C GLU A 19 -7.11 22.34 5.08
N GLN A 20 -6.27 22.63 4.08
CA GLN A 20 -6.52 22.05 2.76
C GLN A 20 -5.91 20.63 2.77
N PRO A 21 -6.68 19.57 2.47
CA PRO A 21 -6.12 18.24 2.36
C PRO A 21 -5.16 18.23 1.17
N ALA A 22 -3.97 17.67 1.39
CA ALA A 22 -2.90 17.49 0.41
C ALA A 22 -3.27 16.63 -0.82
N SER A 23 -4.56 16.35 -1.06
CA SER A 23 -5.09 15.57 -2.17
C SER A 23 -5.49 16.41 -3.40
N ALA A 24 -5.53 17.74 -3.31
CA ALA A 24 -6.00 18.59 -4.42
C ALA A 24 -4.91 19.15 -5.36
N VAL A 25 -3.61 18.92 -5.10
CA VAL A 25 -2.50 19.54 -5.88
C VAL A 25 -1.93 18.64 -6.98
N ILE A 26 -2.47 17.44 -7.19
CA ILE A 26 -1.83 16.41 -8.05
C ILE A 26 -2.06 16.61 -9.58
N TRP A 27 -2.78 17.65 -10.02
CA TRP A 27 -3.14 17.82 -11.45
C TRP A 27 -2.80 19.18 -12.10
N ARG A 28 -1.80 19.91 -11.62
CA ARG A 28 -1.24 21.05 -12.39
C ARG A 28 0.27 21.18 -12.19
N ASP A 29 1.04 20.70 -13.15
CA ASP A 29 2.40 21.16 -13.35
C ASP A 29 2.50 21.94 -14.67
N ASP A 30 2.77 23.23 -14.53
CA ASP A 30 3.07 24.19 -15.59
C ASP A 30 4.43 23.84 -16.25
N PRO A 31 4.52 23.76 -17.59
CA PRO A 31 5.74 23.34 -18.30
C PRO A 31 6.88 24.39 -18.29
N ALA A 32 6.70 25.55 -17.65
CA ALA A 32 7.63 26.67 -17.72
C ALA A 32 8.81 26.60 -16.73
N LYS A 33 8.73 25.79 -15.66
CA LYS A 33 9.78 25.73 -14.62
C LYS A 33 10.88 24.69 -14.87
N ALA A 34 10.71 23.78 -15.82
CA ALA A 34 11.68 22.73 -16.11
C ALA A 34 12.86 23.20 -17.00
N LYS A 35 12.75 24.35 -17.67
CA LYS A 35 13.80 24.85 -18.58
C LYS A 35 14.93 25.61 -17.89
N SER A 36 14.72 26.18 -16.71
CA SER A 36 15.75 27.01 -16.04
C SER A 36 16.80 26.21 -15.24
N ALA A 37 16.60 24.90 -15.05
CA ALA A 37 17.53 24.05 -14.31
C ALA A 37 18.58 23.34 -15.20
N LEU A 38 18.43 23.37 -16.53
CA LEU A 38 19.29 22.63 -17.46
C LEU A 38 20.39 23.49 -18.10
N GLU A 39 20.41 24.80 -17.87
CA GLU A 39 21.30 25.73 -18.60
C GLU A 39 22.64 26.03 -17.89
N ASN A 40 22.88 25.49 -16.68
CA ASN A 40 24.05 25.83 -15.86
C ASN A 40 25.10 24.71 -15.69
N SER A 41 25.11 23.65 -16.53
CA SER A 41 26.10 22.56 -16.38
C SER A 41 26.75 22.12 -17.69
N ALA A 42 27.15 23.07 -18.53
CA ALA A 42 27.89 22.79 -19.75
C ALA A 42 29.11 23.71 -19.92
N VAL A 43 30.25 23.38 -19.31
CA VAL A 43 31.60 23.73 -19.79
C VAL A 43 32.63 22.74 -19.22
N ALA A 44 33.24 21.91 -20.08
CA ALA A 44 34.68 21.66 -20.19
C ALA A 44 34.97 20.37 -20.98
N ASP A 45 35.80 20.51 -22.01
CA ASP A 45 36.07 19.60 -23.13
C ASP A 45 37.45 18.87 -22.90
N PRO A 46 38.08 18.16 -23.87
CA PRO A 46 38.38 16.72 -23.80
C PRO A 46 39.89 16.35 -23.77
N ALA A 47 40.24 15.08 -23.50
CA ALA A 47 41.25 14.28 -24.24
C ALA A 47 41.78 13.04 -23.48
N ALA A 48 41.92 11.95 -24.24
CA ALA A 48 43.01 10.98 -24.27
C ALA A 48 43.01 9.68 -23.42
N HIS A 49 43.13 8.58 -24.19
CA HIS A 49 43.78 7.28 -23.94
C HIS A 49 43.06 6.16 -23.14
N ASP A 50 42.54 5.18 -23.90
CA ASP A 50 42.70 3.73 -23.65
C ASP A 50 44.19 3.34 -23.78
N PRO A 51 44.72 2.29 -23.10
CA PRO A 51 44.14 0.94 -23.05
C PRO A 51 44.28 0.20 -21.69
N LEU A 52 43.57 -0.92 -21.50
CA LEU A 52 44.05 -2.20 -20.93
C LEU A 52 42.87 -3.14 -20.58
N LEU A 53 42.61 -4.10 -21.48
CA LEU A 53 41.87 -5.33 -21.17
C LEU A 53 42.77 -6.32 -20.42
N PRO A 54 42.20 -7.23 -19.62
CA PRO A 54 42.70 -8.60 -19.59
C PRO A 54 41.65 -9.61 -20.07
N ARG A 55 42.19 -10.44 -20.94
CA ARG A 55 41.72 -11.65 -21.62
C ARG A 55 41.11 -12.69 -20.67
N ARG A 56 40.15 -13.41 -21.23
CA ARG A 56 39.38 -14.54 -20.66
C ARG A 56 40.17 -15.85 -20.87
N ASP A 57 40.42 -16.60 -19.81
CA ASP A 57 40.79 -18.01 -19.85
C ASP A 57 39.80 -18.81 -18.97
N ALA A 58 39.38 -19.98 -19.43
CA ALA A 58 38.47 -20.92 -18.76
C ALA A 58 39.25 -22.20 -18.35
N PRO A 59 38.59 -23.25 -17.81
CA PRO A 59 38.05 -23.41 -16.46
C PRO A 59 38.87 -24.46 -15.64
N SER A 60 38.70 -24.51 -14.32
CA SER A 60 39.17 -25.64 -13.49
C SER A 60 38.11 -26.03 -12.46
N PRO A 61 37.87 -27.33 -12.21
CA PRO A 61 36.77 -27.83 -11.39
C PRO A 61 37.15 -27.92 -9.91
N GLY A 62 36.17 -27.66 -9.03
CA GLY A 62 36.21 -28.09 -7.64
C GLY A 62 36.88 -27.13 -6.65
N SER A 63 36.09 -26.24 -6.06
CA SER A 63 36.25 -25.90 -4.64
C SER A 63 34.99 -25.22 -4.11
N THR A 64 34.16 -25.97 -3.39
CA THR A 64 33.40 -25.39 -2.27
C THR A 64 34.42 -24.91 -1.25
N ASN A 65 34.51 -23.61 -0.95
CA ASN A 65 34.87 -23.10 0.38
C ASN A 65 34.63 -21.59 0.50
N LEU A 66 33.93 -21.24 1.58
CA LEU A 66 33.57 -19.90 2.03
C LEU A 66 34.72 -18.88 1.92
N ARG A 67 34.60 -17.93 0.99
CA ARG A 67 35.21 -16.60 1.20
C ARG A 67 34.39 -15.86 2.27
N ARG A 68 34.75 -16.06 3.54
CA ARG A 68 34.34 -15.17 4.64
C ARG A 68 34.74 -13.74 4.27
N SER A 69 33.77 -12.92 3.88
CA SER A 69 34.01 -11.50 3.61
C SER A 69 34.16 -10.77 4.95
N HIS A 70 35.39 -10.43 5.31
CA HIS A 70 35.69 -9.61 6.50
C HIS A 70 34.85 -8.32 6.57
N LEU A 71 34.36 -7.84 5.41
CA LEU A 71 33.50 -6.68 5.29
C LEU A 71 32.11 -6.89 5.93
N THR A 72 31.46 -8.04 5.69
CA THR A 72 30.12 -8.32 6.27
C THR A 72 30.19 -8.51 7.78
N TYR A 73 31.25 -9.14 8.28
CA TYR A 73 31.49 -9.26 9.72
C TYR A 73 31.69 -7.88 10.39
N ARG A 74 32.43 -6.95 9.75
CA ARG A 74 32.61 -5.59 10.28
C ARG A 74 31.30 -4.81 10.33
N HIS A 75 30.45 -4.92 9.31
CA HIS A 75 29.15 -4.26 9.32
C HIS A 75 28.19 -4.84 10.36
N LEU A 76 28.23 -6.15 10.58
CA LEU A 76 27.42 -6.81 11.61
C LEU A 76 27.86 -6.38 13.03
N VAL A 77 29.17 -6.31 13.29
CA VAL A 77 29.70 -5.84 14.58
C VAL A 77 29.33 -4.38 14.84
N ILE A 78 29.45 -3.50 13.82
CA ILE A 78 29.07 -2.10 13.93
C ILE A 78 27.56 -1.96 14.22
N SER A 79 26.72 -2.74 13.53
CA SER A 79 25.26 -2.73 13.74
C SER A 79 24.88 -3.14 15.16
N ILE A 80 25.52 -4.17 15.72
CA ILE A 80 25.30 -4.60 17.10
C ILE A 80 25.71 -3.51 18.09
N ILE A 81 26.87 -2.87 17.91
CA ILE A 81 27.34 -1.80 18.80
C ILE A 81 26.36 -0.61 18.78
N ILE A 82 25.90 -0.20 17.59
CA ILE A 82 24.92 0.89 17.46
C ILE A 82 23.60 0.53 18.16
N SER A 83 23.14 -0.70 18.01
CA SER A 83 21.91 -1.18 18.64
C SER A 83 22.00 -1.15 20.17
N VAL A 84 23.15 -1.54 20.74
CA VAL A 84 23.40 -1.49 22.19
C VAL A 84 23.44 -0.03 22.68
N ILE A 85 24.07 0.87 21.94
CA ILE A 85 24.13 2.30 22.31
C ILE A 85 22.73 2.92 22.30
N ILE A 86 21.92 2.64 21.28
CA ILE A 86 20.54 3.11 21.19
C ILE A 86 19.71 2.55 22.35
N GLY A 87 19.84 1.25 22.65
CA GLY A 87 19.16 0.61 23.77
C GLY A 87 19.51 1.26 25.12
N LEU A 88 20.79 1.56 25.35
CA LEU A 88 21.25 2.26 26.56
C LEU A 88 20.72 3.70 26.64
N LEU A 89 20.66 4.42 25.51
CA LEU A 89 20.07 5.76 25.46
C LEU A 89 18.58 5.76 25.79
N VAL A 90 17.82 4.78 25.28
CA VAL A 90 16.39 4.63 25.59
C VAL A 90 16.18 4.30 27.07
N LEU A 91 16.98 3.39 27.64
CA LEU A 91 16.92 3.07 29.06
C LEU A 91 17.27 4.27 29.94
N TRP A 92 18.30 5.03 29.56
CA TRP A 92 18.69 6.25 30.28
C TRP A 92 17.61 7.34 30.21
N ALA A 93 17.01 7.54 29.02
CA ALA A 93 15.91 8.48 28.84
C ALA A 93 14.66 8.05 29.63
N GLY A 94 14.34 6.76 29.63
CA GLY A 94 13.24 6.19 30.42
C GLY A 94 13.46 6.36 31.93
N HIS A 95 14.68 6.13 32.41
CA HIS A 95 15.04 6.35 33.82
C HIS A 95 14.92 7.82 34.21
N ARG A 96 15.44 8.73 33.38
CA ARG A 96 15.31 10.19 33.58
C ARG A 96 13.85 10.66 33.58
N PHE A 97 13.02 10.09 32.71
CA PHE A 97 11.60 10.37 32.68
C PHE A 97 10.89 9.86 33.93
N TYR A 98 11.20 8.64 34.36
CA TYR A 98 10.65 8.06 35.58
C TYR A 98 10.98 8.90 36.81
N GLU A 99 12.23 9.32 37.00
CA GLU A 99 12.63 10.16 38.12
C GLU A 99 12.00 11.56 38.11
N ARG A 100 11.80 12.16 36.93
CA ARG A 100 11.28 13.52 36.82
C ARG A 100 9.77 13.63 36.84
N GLU A 101 9.07 12.68 36.23
CA GLU A 101 7.62 12.77 36.02
C GLU A 101 6.83 11.79 36.88
N ILE A 102 7.35 10.57 37.09
CA ILE A 102 6.57 9.49 37.72
C ILE A 102 6.84 9.42 39.22
N ALA A 103 8.11 9.41 39.63
CA ALA A 103 8.51 9.36 41.03
C ALA A 103 7.90 10.49 41.89
N PRO A 104 7.90 11.77 41.49
CA PRO A 104 7.27 12.83 42.29
C PRO A 104 5.75 12.72 42.33
N ARG A 105 5.10 12.21 41.29
CA ARG A 105 3.64 11.98 41.29
C ARG A 105 3.26 10.84 42.22
N LEU A 106 4.03 9.75 42.25
CA LEU A 106 3.84 8.64 43.18
C LEU A 106 4.13 9.06 44.64
N ALA A 107 5.17 9.87 44.86
CA ALA A 107 5.45 10.45 46.17
C ALA A 107 4.35 11.42 46.64
N ALA A 108 3.71 12.17 45.72
CA ALA A 108 2.57 13.04 46.01
C ALA A 108 1.26 12.27 46.28
N LEU A 109 1.17 10.99 45.89
CA LEU A 109 0.07 10.08 46.23
C LEU A 109 0.28 9.36 47.57
N ALA A 110 1.50 9.35 48.11
CA ALA A 110 1.83 8.72 49.39
C ALA A 110 1.24 9.39 50.66
N PRO A 111 0.96 10.71 50.74
CA PRO A 111 0.36 11.28 51.96
C PRO A 111 -1.13 10.97 52.11
N ALA A 112 -1.78 10.30 51.15
CA ALA A 112 -3.19 9.93 51.25
C ALA A 112 -3.45 8.62 52.02
N MET A 113 -2.42 7.88 52.46
CA MET A 113 -2.59 6.62 53.20
C MET A 113 -2.03 6.60 54.63
N THR A 114 -1.45 7.70 55.13
CA THR A 114 -0.95 7.82 56.51
C THR A 114 -1.61 8.97 57.27
N GLY A 115 -2.92 9.10 57.13
CA GLY A 115 -3.72 10.15 57.75
C GLY A 115 -5.10 9.69 58.18
N VAL A 116 -5.24 8.50 58.77
CA VAL A 116 -6.40 8.21 59.63
C VAL A 116 -6.03 8.68 61.03
N SER A 117 -6.07 10.00 61.21
CA SER A 117 -6.23 10.59 62.53
C SER A 117 -7.73 10.64 62.81
N ALA A 118 -8.12 10.10 63.96
CA ALA A 118 -9.48 10.03 64.42
C ALA A 118 -10.14 11.41 64.54
N GLU A 119 -11.47 11.40 64.38
CA GLU A 119 -12.46 12.41 64.77
C GLU A 119 -12.54 13.73 63.97
N ALA A 120 -13.56 13.86 63.11
CA ALA A 120 -14.56 14.94 63.14
C ALA A 120 -15.56 14.83 61.96
N GLY A 121 -16.85 14.74 62.29
CA GLY A 121 -18.04 15.04 61.47
C GLY A 121 -17.97 14.87 59.94
N VAL A 122 -18.51 13.77 59.42
CA VAL A 122 -18.88 13.70 58.00
C VAL A 122 -20.10 14.60 57.78
N ASP A 123 -19.91 15.71 57.07
CA ASP A 123 -21.00 16.61 56.66
C ASP A 123 -22.08 15.82 55.93
N ALA A 124 -23.30 15.82 56.48
CA ALA A 124 -24.46 15.11 55.92
C ALA A 124 -24.76 15.50 54.46
N ALA A 125 -24.34 16.70 54.03
CA ALA A 125 -24.47 17.17 52.65
C ALA A 125 -23.51 16.47 51.66
N VAL A 126 -22.35 15.99 52.13
CA VAL A 126 -21.40 15.22 51.30
C VAL A 126 -21.89 13.77 51.14
N LEU A 127 -22.48 13.22 52.20
CA LEU A 127 -23.15 11.91 52.19
C LEU A 127 -24.36 11.90 51.24
N ALA A 128 -25.24 12.90 51.33
CA ALA A 128 -26.41 13.01 50.44
C ALA A 128 -26.00 13.13 48.95
N LYS A 129 -24.96 13.91 48.63
CA LYS A 129 -24.43 14.02 47.26
C LYS A 129 -23.76 12.72 46.78
N ALA A 130 -23.17 11.94 47.68
CA ALA A 130 -22.62 10.63 47.35
C ALA A 130 -23.74 9.62 47.07
N GLU A 131 -24.81 9.63 47.85
CA GLU A 131 -26.00 8.80 47.65
C GLU A 131 -26.69 9.10 46.32
N GLU A 132 -26.89 10.37 45.96
CA GLU A 132 -27.44 10.76 44.65
C GLU A 132 -26.58 10.25 43.48
N LYS A 133 -25.25 10.32 43.60
CA LYS A 133 -24.35 9.78 42.58
C LYS A 133 -24.40 8.26 42.47
N ILE A 134 -24.55 7.56 43.60
CA ILE A 134 -24.69 6.10 43.61
C ILE A 134 -25.99 5.68 42.91
N ILE A 135 -27.10 6.39 43.17
CA ILE A 135 -28.40 6.14 42.51
C ILE A 135 -28.29 6.43 41.00
N ALA A 136 -27.65 7.52 40.60
CA ALA A 136 -27.45 7.85 39.18
C ALA A 136 -26.60 6.79 38.46
N LEU A 137 -25.53 6.30 39.10
CA LEU A 137 -24.70 5.22 38.55
C LEU A 137 -25.46 3.88 38.49
N GLN A 138 -26.28 3.57 39.49
CA GLN A 138 -27.15 2.39 39.46
C GLN A 138 -28.13 2.45 38.29
N GLN A 139 -28.75 3.61 38.04
CA GLN A 139 -29.64 3.79 36.88
C GLN A 139 -28.90 3.61 35.55
N GLN A 140 -27.67 4.11 35.42
CA GLN A 140 -26.86 3.89 34.22
C GLN A 140 -26.50 2.42 34.01
N ILE A 141 -26.15 1.70 35.08
CA ILE A 141 -25.87 0.25 35.02
C ILE A 141 -27.13 -0.53 34.62
N ASP A 142 -28.30 -0.14 35.12
CA ASP A 142 -29.56 -0.80 34.78
C ASP A 142 -29.99 -0.55 33.33
N VAL A 143 -29.72 0.64 32.78
CA VAL A 143 -29.91 0.92 31.34
C VAL A 143 -28.97 0.04 30.51
N LEU A 144 -27.69 -0.02 30.85
CA LEU A 144 -26.71 -0.85 30.14
C LEU A 144 -27.06 -2.35 30.20
N ARG A 145 -27.55 -2.84 31.35
CA ARG A 145 -28.04 -4.22 31.48
C ARG A 145 -29.24 -4.49 30.58
N ARG A 146 -30.18 -3.55 30.46
CA ARG A 146 -31.33 -3.68 29.56
C ARG A 146 -30.90 -3.71 28.10
N GLU A 147 -29.98 -2.84 27.69
CA GLU A 147 -29.44 -2.83 26.33
C GLU A 147 -28.68 -4.11 25.99
N GLN A 148 -27.89 -4.64 26.94
CA GLN A 148 -27.24 -5.94 26.77
C GLN A 148 -28.26 -7.07 26.60
N LEU A 149 -29.34 -7.08 27.39
CA LEU A 149 -30.41 -8.09 27.25
C LEU A 149 -31.13 -7.99 25.91
N ILE A 150 -31.45 -6.78 25.44
CA ILE A 150 -32.06 -6.57 24.12
C ILE A 150 -31.12 -7.06 23.01
N THR A 151 -29.82 -6.77 23.13
CA THR A 151 -28.82 -7.23 22.16
C THR A 151 -28.69 -8.76 22.16
N GLN A 152 -28.75 -9.40 23.33
CA GLN A 152 -28.77 -10.87 23.44
C GLN A 152 -30.06 -11.48 22.88
N GLN A 153 -31.21 -10.82 23.04
CA GLN A 153 -32.47 -11.27 22.43
C GLN A 153 -32.41 -11.15 20.90
N ASN A 154 -31.98 -10.00 20.38
CA ASN A 154 -31.84 -9.78 18.93
C ASN A 154 -30.86 -10.77 18.28
N THR A 155 -29.77 -11.12 18.97
CA THR A 155 -28.81 -12.12 18.48
C THR A 155 -29.38 -13.54 18.55
N ARG A 156 -30.19 -13.87 19.56
CA ARG A 156 -30.92 -15.15 19.58
C ARG A 156 -31.96 -15.23 18.47
N GLU A 157 -32.74 -14.18 18.26
CA GLU A 157 -33.72 -14.12 17.17
C GLU A 157 -33.05 -14.23 15.80
N SER A 158 -31.89 -13.59 15.60
CA SER A 158 -31.15 -13.72 14.33
C SER A 158 -30.59 -15.12 14.13
N LEU A 159 -30.07 -15.76 15.18
CA LEU A 159 -29.64 -17.15 15.15
C LEU A 159 -30.81 -18.10 14.88
N GLU A 160 -31.97 -17.87 15.49
CA GLU A 160 -33.18 -18.64 15.23
C GLU A 160 -33.64 -18.49 13.78
N ARG A 161 -33.64 -17.27 13.22
CA ARG A 161 -33.93 -17.04 11.79
C ARG A 161 -32.93 -17.74 10.87
N ILE A 162 -31.64 -17.68 11.19
CA ILE A 162 -30.59 -18.38 10.42
C ILE A 162 -30.79 -19.91 10.51
N SER A 163 -31.09 -20.42 11.71
CA SER A 163 -31.35 -21.84 11.92
C SER A 163 -32.63 -22.32 11.23
N ALA A 164 -33.67 -21.49 11.16
CA ALA A 164 -34.91 -21.78 10.46
C ALA A 164 -34.71 -21.82 8.94
N VAL A 165 -33.85 -20.94 8.41
CA VAL A 165 -33.42 -20.95 7.00
C VAL A 165 -32.55 -22.18 6.68
N LEU A 166 -31.67 -22.60 7.60
CA LEU A 166 -30.86 -23.82 7.47
C LEU A 166 -31.71 -25.10 7.51
N ASN A 167 -32.69 -25.18 8.42
CA ASN A 167 -33.54 -26.36 8.59
C ASN A 167 -34.63 -26.49 7.53
N ASN A 168 -34.96 -25.41 6.81
CA ASN A 168 -35.94 -25.44 5.74
C ASN A 168 -35.39 -24.72 4.49
N PRO A 169 -34.64 -25.42 3.62
CA PRO A 169 -33.96 -24.82 2.47
C PRO A 169 -34.90 -24.23 1.41
N GLN A 170 -36.22 -24.41 1.55
CA GLN A 170 -37.24 -23.75 0.72
C GLN A 170 -37.56 -22.31 1.15
N LEU A 171 -37.20 -21.91 2.37
CA LEU A 171 -37.30 -20.53 2.87
C LEU A 171 -36.00 -19.71 2.65
N ALA A 172 -34.95 -20.36 2.14
CA ALA A 172 -33.80 -19.63 1.66
C ALA A 172 -34.23 -18.75 0.48
N PRO A 173 -33.89 -17.44 0.45
CA PRO A 173 -34.09 -16.65 -0.76
C PRO A 173 -33.41 -17.38 -1.90
N ARG A 174 -34.20 -17.72 -2.93
CA ARG A 174 -33.78 -18.48 -4.11
C ARG A 174 -32.39 -17.96 -4.54
N PRO A 175 -31.36 -18.81 -4.65
CA PRO A 175 -30.08 -18.36 -5.18
C PRO A 175 -30.38 -17.71 -6.52
N ALA A 176 -30.09 -16.41 -6.64
CA ALA A 176 -30.16 -15.74 -7.92
C ALA A 176 -29.34 -16.61 -8.87
N ALA A 177 -29.99 -17.08 -9.94
CA ALA A 177 -29.32 -17.79 -11.02
C ALA A 177 -28.02 -17.04 -11.36
N PRO A 178 -26.91 -17.71 -11.71
CA PRO A 178 -25.67 -17.05 -12.05
C PRO A 178 -25.98 -16.00 -13.12
N ALA A 179 -26.01 -14.74 -12.67
CA ALA A 179 -26.29 -13.64 -13.56
C ALA A 179 -25.07 -13.62 -14.48
N THR A 180 -25.32 -13.78 -15.78
CA THR A 180 -24.33 -13.59 -16.83
C THR A 180 -23.55 -12.31 -16.55
N ASP A 181 -22.32 -12.47 -16.05
CA ASP A 181 -21.43 -11.39 -15.64
C ASP A 181 -20.99 -10.61 -16.88
N ARG A 182 -21.70 -9.50 -17.14
CA ARG A 182 -21.16 -8.40 -17.93
C ARG A 182 -20.64 -7.33 -16.97
N PRO A 183 -19.34 -6.98 -17.02
CA PRO A 183 -18.82 -5.85 -16.27
C PRO A 183 -19.36 -4.54 -16.88
N GLY A 184 -19.88 -3.63 -16.04
CA GLY A 184 -20.20 -2.26 -16.45
C GLY A 184 -21.67 -1.81 -16.35
N GLU A 185 -22.61 -2.65 -15.94
CA GLU A 185 -23.98 -2.18 -15.64
C GLU A 185 -24.16 -1.93 -14.14
N ALA A 186 -24.20 -0.65 -13.77
CA ALA A 186 -24.78 -0.21 -12.52
C ALA A 186 -26.24 -0.64 -12.49
N ARG A 187 -26.55 -1.72 -11.76
CA ARG A 187 -27.93 -2.14 -11.51
C ARG A 187 -28.56 -1.23 -10.46
N ILE A 188 -28.85 0.00 -10.85
CA ILE A 188 -29.89 0.77 -10.17
C ILE A 188 -31.20 0.25 -10.74
N ALA A 189 -31.82 -0.68 -10.03
CA ALA A 189 -33.18 -1.09 -10.31
C ALA A 189 -34.10 0.15 -10.24
N ASP A 190 -34.84 0.38 -11.31
CA ASP A 190 -35.81 1.47 -11.56
C ASP A 190 -37.06 1.44 -10.66
N ALA A 191 -36.92 1.00 -9.42
CA ALA A 191 -37.97 1.09 -8.42
C ALA A 191 -37.30 1.53 -7.14
N ALA A 192 -37.09 2.84 -6.95
CA ALA A 192 -36.47 3.38 -5.75
C ALA A 192 -37.20 2.83 -4.50
N PRO A 193 -36.67 1.80 -3.82
CA PRO A 193 -37.12 1.54 -2.48
C PRO A 193 -36.56 2.72 -1.69
N THR A 194 -37.30 3.24 -0.73
CA THR A 194 -36.70 4.17 0.23
C THR A 194 -35.62 3.39 0.97
N ILE A 195 -34.38 3.43 0.47
CA ILE A 195 -33.25 2.69 1.04
C ILE A 195 -33.09 3.27 2.43
N THR A 196 -33.44 2.46 3.43
CA THR A 196 -33.28 2.88 4.82
C THR A 196 -31.79 3.16 5.09
N PRO A 197 -31.43 4.10 5.98
CA PRO A 197 -30.03 4.41 6.26
C PRO A 197 -29.17 3.18 6.58
N THR A 198 -29.76 2.20 7.29
CA THR A 198 -29.12 0.92 7.62
C THR A 198 -28.88 0.03 6.39
N GLN A 199 -29.76 0.05 5.39
CA GLN A 199 -29.55 -0.66 4.13
C GLN A 199 -28.45 0.01 3.29
N ALA A 200 -28.38 1.34 3.29
CA ALA A 200 -27.31 2.08 2.59
C ALA A 200 -25.94 1.76 3.21
N GLU A 201 -25.84 1.74 4.54
CA GLU A 201 -24.62 1.31 5.26
C GLU A 201 -24.24 -0.13 4.93
N PHE A 202 -25.21 -1.05 4.90
CA PHE A 202 -24.95 -2.45 4.54
C PHE A 202 -24.44 -2.61 3.10
N ILE A 203 -25.03 -1.88 2.15
CA ILE A 203 -24.57 -1.85 0.76
C ILE A 203 -23.13 -1.33 0.69
N GLN A 204 -22.84 -0.24 1.41
CA GLN A 204 -21.49 0.32 1.45
C GLN A 204 -20.47 -0.68 2.02
N ILE A 205 -20.78 -1.35 3.14
CA ILE A 205 -19.90 -2.37 3.73
C ILE A 205 -19.67 -3.52 2.75
N LYS A 206 -20.72 -3.95 2.04
CA LYS A 206 -20.62 -5.02 1.04
C LYS A 206 -19.70 -4.63 -0.12
N GLU A 207 -19.86 -3.42 -0.67
CA GLU A 207 -18.99 -2.94 -1.76
C GLU A 207 -17.55 -2.75 -1.29
N ARG A 208 -17.32 -2.27 -0.06
CA ARG A 208 -15.97 -2.22 0.52
C ARG A 208 -15.33 -3.60 0.65
N ASN A 209 -16.07 -4.59 1.12
CA ASN A 209 -15.59 -5.98 1.20
C ASN A 209 -15.26 -6.54 -0.19
N ARG A 210 -16.02 -6.16 -1.22
CA ARG A 210 -15.74 -6.54 -2.60
C ARG A 210 -14.42 -5.93 -3.10
N LEU A 211 -14.14 -4.67 -2.79
CA LEU A 211 -12.85 -4.04 -3.10
C LEU A 211 -11.68 -4.77 -2.43
N THR A 212 -11.83 -5.13 -1.15
CA THR A 212 -10.82 -5.91 -0.42
C THR A 212 -10.60 -7.29 -1.06
N GLN A 213 -11.66 -7.97 -1.51
CA GLN A 213 -11.55 -9.24 -2.23
C GLN A 213 -10.79 -9.10 -3.54
N TYR A 214 -11.08 -8.07 -4.35
CA TYR A 214 -10.33 -7.81 -5.57
C TYR A 214 -8.85 -7.54 -5.29
N ALA A 215 -8.55 -6.82 -4.21
CA ALA A 215 -7.17 -6.55 -3.83
C ALA A 215 -6.45 -7.82 -3.38
N ASP A 216 -7.09 -8.67 -2.56
CA ASP A 216 -6.52 -9.96 -2.15
C ASP A 216 -6.32 -10.90 -3.34
N GLU A 217 -7.27 -10.95 -4.27
CA GLU A 217 -7.15 -11.73 -5.50
C GLU A 217 -5.97 -11.25 -6.36
N ALA A 218 -5.85 -9.93 -6.59
CA ALA A 218 -4.72 -9.36 -7.32
C ALA A 218 -3.38 -9.68 -6.64
N ILE A 219 -3.33 -9.52 -5.30
CA ILE A 219 -2.13 -9.79 -4.52
C ILE A 219 -1.78 -11.26 -4.57
N ALA A 220 -2.75 -12.17 -4.43
CA ALA A 220 -2.52 -13.61 -4.35
C ALA A 220 -2.17 -14.24 -5.71
N THR A 221 -2.80 -13.78 -6.78
CA THR A 221 -2.65 -14.36 -8.13
C THR A 221 -1.65 -13.60 -9.01
N GLY A 222 -1.42 -12.31 -8.74
CA GLY A 222 -0.63 -11.45 -9.62
C GLY A 222 -1.34 -11.11 -10.94
N LEU A 223 -2.65 -11.33 -11.05
CA LEU A 223 -3.41 -11.01 -12.26
C LEU A 223 -3.81 -9.52 -12.31
N ARG A 224 -3.85 -8.96 -13.53
CA ARG A 224 -4.23 -7.57 -13.77
C ARG A 224 -5.73 -7.33 -13.58
N LYS A 225 -6.57 -8.29 -13.97
CA LYS A 225 -8.03 -8.11 -14.01
C LYS A 225 -8.64 -7.61 -12.69
N PRO A 226 -8.29 -8.15 -11.51
CA PRO A 226 -8.84 -7.65 -10.25
C PRO A 226 -8.33 -6.24 -9.91
N LEU A 227 -7.08 -5.90 -10.26
CA LEU A 227 -6.56 -4.54 -10.13
C LEU A 227 -7.31 -3.55 -11.04
N SER A 228 -7.60 -3.93 -12.28
CA SER A 228 -8.40 -3.12 -13.21
C SER A 228 -9.79 -2.83 -12.67
N ALA A 229 -10.44 -3.82 -12.02
CA ALA A 229 -11.73 -3.61 -11.37
C ALA A 229 -11.65 -2.52 -10.29
N ILE A 230 -10.61 -2.54 -9.43
CA ILE A 230 -10.40 -1.47 -8.42
C ILE A 230 -10.21 -0.10 -9.09
N VAL A 231 -9.47 -0.05 -10.20
CA VAL A 231 -9.26 1.19 -10.97
C VAL A 231 -10.56 1.70 -11.61
N GLU A 232 -11.47 0.82 -12.01
CA GLU A 232 -12.80 1.20 -12.50
C GLU A 232 -13.59 1.92 -11.40
N TYR A 233 -13.61 1.39 -10.17
CA TYR A 233 -14.23 2.09 -9.01
C TYR A 233 -13.57 3.45 -8.72
N LEU A 234 -12.26 3.61 -8.96
CA LEU A 234 -11.61 4.91 -8.79
C LEU A 234 -12.05 5.96 -9.83
N ARG A 235 -12.46 5.49 -11.02
CA ARG A 235 -12.85 6.35 -12.15
C ARG A 235 -14.36 6.57 -12.24
N ASP A 236 -15.16 5.71 -11.62
CA ASP A 236 -16.60 5.76 -11.66
C ASP A 236 -17.14 6.96 -10.83
N PRO A 237 -17.79 7.95 -11.47
CA PRO A 237 -18.33 9.13 -10.79
C PRO A 237 -19.48 8.81 -9.83
N ASP A 238 -20.15 7.67 -9.96
CA ASP A 238 -21.28 7.28 -9.12
C ASP A 238 -20.82 6.62 -7.81
N SER A 239 -19.57 6.16 -7.76
CA SER A 239 -18.98 5.45 -6.62
C SER A 239 -18.11 6.34 -5.71
N LYS A 240 -18.31 7.66 -5.70
CA LYS A 240 -17.52 8.63 -4.89
C LYS A 240 -17.35 8.23 -3.42
N HIS A 241 -18.37 7.64 -2.82
CA HIS A 241 -18.37 7.17 -1.43
C HIS A 241 -17.43 5.98 -1.17
N LEU A 242 -16.93 5.33 -2.22
CA LEU A 242 -15.96 4.23 -2.18
C LEU A 242 -14.57 4.68 -2.66
N HIS A 243 -14.39 5.92 -3.11
CA HIS A 243 -13.15 6.38 -3.74
C HIS A 243 -11.93 6.21 -2.84
N GLU A 244 -12.01 6.65 -1.59
CA GLU A 244 -10.91 6.51 -0.62
C GLU A 244 -10.61 5.03 -0.30
N ALA A 245 -11.65 4.20 -0.23
CA ALA A 245 -11.49 2.77 0.01
C ALA A 245 -10.79 2.08 -1.18
N ALA A 246 -11.25 2.36 -2.40
CA ALA A 246 -10.64 1.86 -3.63
C ALA A 246 -9.19 2.35 -3.76
N GLN A 247 -8.90 3.60 -3.35
CA GLN A 247 -7.55 4.16 -3.38
C GLN A 247 -6.62 3.44 -2.39
N ALA A 248 -7.08 3.19 -1.17
CA ALA A 248 -6.34 2.45 -0.16
C ALA A 248 -6.02 1.02 -0.65
N GLU A 249 -7.02 0.35 -1.24
CA GLU A 249 -6.87 -1.00 -1.77
C GLU A 249 -5.95 -1.07 -2.99
N TYR A 250 -6.08 -0.12 -3.92
CA TYR A 250 -5.15 0.04 -5.04
C TYR A 250 -3.70 0.18 -4.55
N MET A 251 -3.48 1.04 -3.55
CA MET A 251 -2.15 1.23 -2.97
C MET A 251 -1.64 -0.02 -2.26
N ARG A 252 -2.51 -0.83 -1.64
CA ARG A 252 -2.15 -2.12 -1.03
C ARG A 252 -1.64 -3.09 -2.09
N VAL A 253 -2.36 -3.24 -3.20
CA VAL A 253 -1.96 -4.12 -4.32
C VAL A 253 -0.64 -3.66 -4.90
N VAL A 254 -0.54 -2.38 -5.25
CA VAL A 254 0.65 -1.79 -5.86
C VAL A 254 1.90 -1.99 -5.01
N ARG A 255 1.82 -1.70 -3.70
CA ARG A 255 2.94 -1.93 -2.78
C ARG A 255 3.30 -3.41 -2.67
N SER A 256 2.30 -4.29 -2.60
CA SER A 256 2.54 -5.73 -2.51
C SER A 256 3.30 -6.24 -3.74
N ILE A 257 2.84 -5.91 -4.95
CA ILE A 257 3.51 -6.30 -6.20
C ILE A 257 4.92 -5.71 -6.30
N GLN A 258 5.13 -4.47 -5.82
CA GLN A 258 6.46 -3.86 -5.83
C GLN A 258 7.48 -4.69 -5.03
N PHE A 259 7.09 -5.25 -3.88
CA PHE A 259 8.01 -5.95 -2.97
C PHE A 259 8.02 -7.47 -3.12
N ILE A 260 6.91 -8.08 -3.53
CA ILE A 260 6.85 -9.53 -3.74
C ILE A 260 7.68 -9.90 -4.98
N GLN A 261 8.49 -10.95 -4.88
CA GLN A 261 9.13 -11.61 -6.01
C GLN A 261 8.52 -13.00 -6.10
N ARG A 262 7.76 -13.26 -7.16
CA ARG A 262 7.09 -14.55 -7.40
C ARG A 262 7.90 -15.44 -8.31
N GLU A 263 8.71 -14.82 -9.15
CA GLU A 263 9.57 -15.47 -10.12
C GLU A 263 10.67 -16.28 -9.41
N ASP A 264 10.94 -17.48 -9.93
CA ASP A 264 12.12 -18.23 -9.52
C ASP A 264 13.37 -17.54 -10.11
N PRO A 265 14.33 -17.06 -9.29
CA PRO A 265 15.56 -16.45 -9.78
C PRO A 265 16.40 -17.41 -10.65
N GLY A 266 16.19 -18.73 -10.53
CA GLY A 266 16.83 -19.76 -11.33
C GLY A 266 16.13 -20.09 -12.65
N TYR A 267 14.94 -19.52 -12.92
CA TYR A 267 14.17 -19.86 -14.10
C TYR A 267 14.91 -19.52 -15.40
N ARG A 268 14.99 -20.51 -16.29
CA ARG A 268 15.52 -20.37 -17.64
C ARG A 268 14.46 -20.72 -18.67
N LEU A 269 14.45 -19.99 -19.78
CA LEU A 269 13.61 -20.27 -20.92
C LEU A 269 13.92 -21.66 -21.47
N PRO A 270 12.90 -22.52 -21.67
CA PRO A 270 13.06 -23.79 -22.35
C PRO A 270 13.23 -23.55 -23.85
N VAL A 271 14.43 -23.10 -24.25
CA VAL A 271 14.76 -22.67 -25.61
C VAL A 271 14.45 -23.74 -26.67
N ALA A 272 14.78 -25.00 -26.37
CA ALA A 272 14.55 -26.13 -27.27
C ALA A 272 13.06 -26.39 -27.54
N GLU A 273 12.19 -26.10 -26.56
CA GLU A 273 10.75 -26.32 -26.67
C GLU A 273 10.04 -25.14 -27.33
N LEU A 274 10.47 -23.92 -27.01
CA LEU A 274 9.88 -22.67 -27.50
C LEU A 274 10.28 -22.33 -28.94
N PHE A 275 11.51 -22.68 -29.35
CA PHE A 275 12.06 -22.33 -30.66
C PHE A 275 12.38 -23.58 -31.50
N LYS A 276 11.41 -24.49 -31.60
CA LYS A 276 11.53 -25.72 -32.40
C LYS A 276 11.95 -25.40 -33.84
N GLY A 277 12.98 -26.10 -34.33
CA GLY A 277 13.51 -25.93 -35.68
C GLY A 277 14.54 -24.80 -35.85
N GLN A 278 14.83 -24.04 -34.78
CA GLN A 278 15.95 -23.10 -34.77
C GLN A 278 17.15 -23.72 -34.06
N ASN A 279 18.36 -23.52 -34.58
CA ASN A 279 19.60 -24.02 -33.96
C ASN A 279 20.04 -23.10 -32.82
N ILE A 280 19.20 -22.94 -31.80
CA ILE A 280 19.45 -22.11 -30.62
C ILE A 280 19.74 -23.04 -29.45
N ARG A 281 20.91 -22.88 -28.82
CA ARG A 281 21.34 -23.72 -27.69
C ARG A 281 21.16 -23.02 -26.36
N GLU A 282 21.42 -21.72 -26.33
CA GLU A 282 21.35 -20.91 -25.12
C GLU A 282 20.41 -19.72 -25.27
N GLU A 283 19.94 -19.17 -24.15
CA GLU A 283 19.10 -17.96 -24.14
C GLU A 283 19.78 -16.77 -24.80
N ALA A 284 21.12 -16.70 -24.71
CA ALA A 284 21.92 -15.62 -25.29
C ALA A 284 21.92 -15.62 -26.82
N ASP A 285 21.64 -16.77 -27.45
CA ASP A 285 21.58 -16.91 -28.90
C ASP A 285 20.21 -16.46 -29.46
N VAL A 286 19.22 -16.23 -28.60
CA VAL A 286 17.87 -15.85 -29.03
C VAL A 286 17.86 -14.40 -29.51
N LYS A 287 17.48 -14.19 -30.77
CA LYS A 287 17.36 -12.85 -31.34
C LYS A 287 16.27 -12.03 -30.65
N PRO A 288 16.45 -10.71 -30.48
CA PRO A 288 15.44 -9.85 -29.86
C PRO A 288 14.05 -9.94 -30.50
N GLU A 289 13.95 -10.08 -31.82
CA GLU A 289 12.66 -10.21 -32.52
C GLU A 289 11.85 -11.43 -32.05
N ALA A 290 12.52 -12.55 -31.76
CA ALA A 290 11.89 -13.77 -31.27
C ALA A 290 11.44 -13.60 -29.81
N LEU A 291 12.25 -12.91 -28.99
CA LEU A 291 11.91 -12.52 -27.63
C LEU A 291 10.68 -11.60 -27.60
N LEU A 292 10.61 -10.60 -28.49
CA LEU A 292 9.48 -9.67 -28.57
C LEU A 292 8.17 -10.38 -28.97
N LYS A 293 8.25 -11.39 -29.85
CA LYS A 293 7.09 -12.25 -30.17
C LYS A 293 6.66 -13.06 -28.95
N LEU A 294 7.61 -13.60 -28.19
CA LEU A 294 7.32 -14.37 -26.99
C LEU A 294 6.71 -13.51 -25.86
N LEU A 295 7.16 -12.25 -25.72
CA LEU A 295 6.57 -11.29 -24.79
C LEU A 295 5.10 -10.98 -25.14
N ALA A 296 4.78 -10.90 -26.43
CA ALA A 296 3.41 -10.63 -26.89
C ALA A 296 2.48 -11.87 -26.82
N ASP A 297 3.03 -13.07 -26.62
CA ASP A 297 2.25 -14.30 -26.55
C ASP A 297 1.72 -14.54 -25.12
N HIS A 298 0.47 -14.14 -24.90
CA HIS A 298 -0.20 -14.29 -23.61
C HIS A 298 -0.52 -15.75 -23.25
N GLN A 299 -0.42 -16.70 -24.20
CA GLN A 299 -0.60 -18.13 -23.94
C GLN A 299 0.61 -18.76 -23.27
N GLN A 300 1.78 -18.13 -23.38
CA GLN A 300 2.98 -18.60 -22.70
C GLN A 300 2.86 -18.41 -21.18
N SER A 301 3.71 -19.13 -20.45
CA SER A 301 3.82 -18.93 -19.02
C SER A 301 4.27 -17.49 -18.71
N TRP A 302 3.75 -16.92 -17.62
CA TRP A 302 4.13 -15.58 -17.21
C TRP A 302 5.60 -15.53 -16.80
N GLU A 303 6.16 -16.64 -16.29
CA GLU A 303 7.57 -16.80 -15.96
C GLU A 303 8.46 -16.68 -17.21
N ALA A 304 8.05 -17.30 -18.33
CA ALA A 304 8.74 -17.14 -19.61
C ALA A 304 8.75 -15.68 -20.06
N ARG A 305 7.61 -14.99 -19.97
CA ARG A 305 7.51 -13.57 -20.33
C ARG A 305 8.31 -12.66 -19.39
N VAL A 306 8.34 -12.94 -18.09
CA VAL A 306 9.22 -12.24 -17.13
C VAL A 306 10.69 -12.43 -17.51
N ARG A 307 11.10 -13.68 -17.82
CA ARG A 307 12.48 -13.96 -18.26
C ARG A 307 12.84 -13.21 -19.53
N VAL A 308 11.90 -13.11 -20.47
CA VAL A 308 12.06 -12.30 -21.69
C VAL A 308 12.32 -10.84 -21.37
N CYS A 309 11.62 -10.23 -20.41
CA CYS A 309 11.88 -8.83 -20.00
C CYS A 309 13.34 -8.63 -19.55
N PHE A 310 13.92 -9.59 -18.81
CA PHE A 310 15.33 -9.55 -18.42
C PHE A 310 16.28 -9.66 -19.61
N LEU A 311 16.01 -10.56 -20.57
CA LEU A 311 16.85 -10.71 -21.76
C LEU A 311 16.78 -9.48 -22.68
N LEU A 312 15.62 -8.82 -22.73
CA LEU A 312 15.42 -7.60 -23.50
C LEU A 312 16.16 -6.38 -22.93
N LEU A 313 16.78 -6.45 -21.75
CA LEU A 313 17.61 -5.36 -21.21
C LEU A 313 18.76 -4.98 -22.16
N GLY A 314 19.44 -5.99 -22.72
CA GLY A 314 20.54 -5.80 -23.67
C GLY A 314 20.11 -5.67 -25.13
N SER A 315 18.81 -5.67 -25.42
CA SER A 315 18.33 -5.67 -26.81
C SER A 315 18.65 -4.36 -27.52
N THR A 316 19.27 -4.46 -28.69
CA THR A 316 19.54 -3.34 -29.60
C THR A 316 18.35 -3.01 -30.52
N ALA A 317 17.27 -3.80 -30.49
CA ALA A 317 16.13 -3.58 -31.37
C ALA A 317 15.38 -2.28 -31.01
N PRO A 318 15.09 -1.40 -31.99
CA PRO A 318 14.49 -0.08 -31.72
C PRO A 318 13.06 -0.18 -31.17
N GLU A 319 12.31 -1.21 -31.58
CA GLU A 319 10.93 -1.43 -31.15
C GLU A 319 10.80 -1.92 -29.70
N THR A 320 11.91 -2.30 -29.05
CA THR A 320 11.88 -2.94 -27.72
C THR A 320 11.17 -2.06 -26.70
N ASN A 321 11.46 -0.76 -26.66
CA ASN A 321 10.85 0.14 -25.69
C ASN A 321 9.33 0.23 -25.87
N ALA A 322 8.85 0.36 -27.12
CA ALA A 322 7.43 0.41 -27.43
C ALA A 322 6.71 -0.89 -27.03
N LYS A 323 7.34 -2.05 -27.26
CA LYS A 323 6.79 -3.36 -26.86
C LYS A 323 6.79 -3.55 -25.34
N LEU A 324 7.82 -3.08 -24.63
CA LEU A 324 7.82 -3.07 -23.16
C LEU A 324 6.71 -2.18 -22.61
N ILE A 325 6.49 -0.99 -23.18
CA ILE A 325 5.38 -0.10 -22.79
C ILE A 325 4.02 -0.79 -23.01
N ALA A 326 3.84 -1.48 -24.15
CA ALA A 326 2.63 -2.27 -24.39
C ALA A 326 2.45 -3.38 -23.34
N ALA A 327 3.52 -4.11 -22.97
CA ALA A 327 3.45 -5.13 -21.92
C ALA A 327 3.11 -4.54 -20.54
N ILE A 328 3.64 -3.36 -20.19
CA ILE A 328 3.28 -2.63 -18.95
C ILE A 328 1.79 -2.30 -18.94
N LYS A 329 1.19 -2.00 -20.10
CA LYS A 329 -0.22 -1.58 -20.23
C LYS A 329 -1.22 -2.73 -20.31
N ASP A 330 -0.86 -3.79 -21.02
CA ASP A 330 -1.85 -4.77 -21.50
C ASP A 330 -1.56 -6.21 -21.04
N ASP A 331 -0.38 -6.53 -20.48
CA ASP A 331 -0.08 -7.91 -20.08
C ASP A 331 -1.01 -8.37 -18.94
N PRO A 332 -1.64 -9.56 -19.04
CA PRO A 332 -2.55 -10.06 -18.02
C PRO A 332 -1.89 -10.30 -16.65
N SER A 333 -0.57 -10.48 -16.60
CA SER A 333 0.22 -10.65 -15.38
C SER A 333 0.85 -9.32 -14.93
N LEU A 334 0.61 -8.97 -13.67
CA LEU A 334 1.24 -7.84 -13.00
C LEU A 334 2.74 -8.06 -12.80
N GLU A 335 3.20 -9.31 -12.72
CA GLU A 335 4.63 -9.62 -12.63
C GLU A 335 5.35 -9.31 -13.93
N VAL A 336 4.76 -9.67 -15.08
CA VAL A 336 5.32 -9.32 -16.39
C VAL A 336 5.33 -7.81 -16.56
N ALA A 337 4.24 -7.13 -16.19
CA ALA A 337 4.14 -5.67 -16.28
C ALA A 337 5.20 -4.96 -15.42
N LYS A 338 5.40 -5.43 -14.18
CA LYS A 338 6.44 -4.92 -13.27
C LYS A 338 7.83 -5.09 -13.87
N HIS A 339 8.14 -6.28 -14.36
CA HIS A 339 9.45 -6.57 -14.95
C HIS A 339 9.69 -5.84 -16.27
N ALA A 340 8.64 -5.65 -17.08
CA ALA A 340 8.69 -4.84 -18.28
C ALA A 340 8.99 -3.37 -17.94
N GLN A 341 8.39 -2.84 -16.87
CA GLN A 341 8.69 -1.50 -16.37
C GLN A 341 10.13 -1.40 -15.87
N LEU A 342 10.60 -2.33 -15.04
CA LEU A 342 11.99 -2.35 -14.59
C LEU A 342 12.97 -2.41 -15.77
N ALA A 343 12.67 -3.23 -16.78
CA ALA A 343 13.49 -3.34 -17.97
C ALA A 343 13.53 -2.03 -18.78
N LEU A 344 12.37 -1.38 -18.94
CA LEU A 344 12.27 -0.08 -19.59
C LEU A 344 13.09 0.97 -18.82
N GLU A 345 12.88 1.09 -17.51
CA GLU A 345 13.55 2.06 -16.64
C GLU A 345 15.07 1.93 -16.67
N GLN A 346 15.58 0.69 -16.66
CA GLN A 346 17.02 0.42 -16.77
C GLN A 346 17.58 0.83 -18.14
N ARG A 347 16.84 0.54 -19.22
CA ARG A 347 17.25 0.91 -20.59
C ARG A 347 17.31 2.43 -20.78
N ILE A 348 16.33 3.15 -20.26
CA ILE A 348 16.21 4.61 -20.44
C ILE A 348 16.88 5.42 -19.32
N LYS A 349 17.36 4.76 -18.26
CA LYS A 349 17.97 5.36 -17.07
C LYS A 349 17.08 6.39 -16.35
N ARG A 350 15.77 6.15 -16.34
CA ARG A 350 14.75 6.98 -15.68
C ARG A 350 13.80 6.09 -14.90
N ARG A 351 13.43 6.52 -13.70
CA ARG A 351 12.45 5.82 -12.86
C ARG A 351 11.07 6.43 -13.01
N PHE A 352 10.06 5.58 -12.98
CA PHE A 352 8.66 5.97 -12.89
C PHE A 352 8.06 5.40 -11.60
N ARG A 353 6.89 5.91 -11.24
CA ARG A 353 6.07 5.21 -10.26
C ARG A 353 5.57 3.91 -10.90
N ILE A 354 5.51 2.84 -10.13
CA ILE A 354 5.04 1.54 -10.61
C ILE A 354 3.61 1.66 -11.18
N PHE A 355 3.41 1.14 -12.39
CA PHE A 355 2.15 1.21 -13.14
C PHE A 355 1.62 2.62 -13.44
N ASP A 356 2.46 3.65 -13.42
CA ASP A 356 2.11 5.00 -13.86
C ASP A 356 2.19 5.12 -15.39
N ILE A 357 1.26 4.43 -16.05
CA ILE A 357 1.16 4.37 -17.52
C ILE A 357 1.05 5.78 -18.14
N PRO A 358 0.24 6.73 -17.61
CA PRO A 358 0.16 8.08 -18.18
C PRO A 358 1.50 8.82 -18.19
N ALA A 359 2.29 8.75 -17.11
CA ALA A 359 3.60 9.39 -17.05
C ALA A 359 4.59 8.76 -18.05
N ILE A 360 4.55 7.43 -18.19
CA ILE A 360 5.38 6.69 -19.15
C ILE A 360 5.02 7.08 -20.59
N GLU A 361 3.73 7.09 -20.93
CA GLU A 361 3.25 7.45 -22.28
C GLU A 361 3.55 8.92 -22.62
N ALA A 362 3.37 9.84 -21.66
CA ALA A 362 3.69 11.26 -21.85
C ALA A 362 5.19 11.46 -22.12
N TRP A 363 6.04 10.78 -21.36
CA TRP A 363 7.48 10.78 -21.60
C TRP A 363 7.81 10.17 -22.97
N TRP A 364 7.23 9.02 -23.32
CA TRP A 364 7.51 8.36 -24.60
C TRP A 364 7.19 9.27 -25.79
N LYS A 365 6.03 9.94 -25.76
CA LYS A 365 5.62 10.92 -26.78
C LYS A 365 6.59 12.12 -26.86
N SER A 366 7.11 12.59 -25.72
CA SER A 366 8.09 13.69 -25.69
C SER A 366 9.40 13.36 -26.42
N GLN A 367 9.70 12.08 -26.65
CA GLN A 367 10.90 11.63 -27.37
C GLN A 367 10.68 11.60 -28.91
N GLY A 368 9.51 12.00 -29.40
CA GLY A 368 9.19 12.02 -30.83
C GLY A 368 8.71 10.68 -31.39
N ASN A 369 8.21 9.78 -30.53
CA ASN A 369 7.69 8.45 -30.88
C ASN A 369 6.19 8.29 -30.64
#